data_AF-A0A416FDH4-F1
#
_entry.id   AF-A0A416FDH4-F1
#
_cell.length_a   1.000
_cell.length_b   1.000
_cell.length_c   1.000
_cell.angle_alpha   90.00
_cell.angle_beta   90.00
_cell.angle_gamma   90.00
#
_symmetry.space_group_name_H-M   'P 1'
#
loop_
_entity.id
_entity.type
_entity.pdbx_description
1 polymer ?
#
loop_
_entity_poly.entity_id
_entity_poly.type
_entity_poly.pdbx_seq_one_letter_code
_entity_poly.pdbx_strand_id
1 'polypeptide(L)' 'MKPYSGKDLKYREYTIVNDKENKYLMIYDPYGNYVKRVENSNHGCITSCKVIVDMDIKKNR' A
#
# COMPACT_ATOMS: atom_id res chain seq x y z
N MET A 1 5.81 -18.26 2.37
CA MET A 1 5.37 -17.05 3.11
C MET A 1 3.88 -16.84 2.88
N LYS A 2 3.12 -16.35 3.87
CA LYS A 2 1.68 -16.09 3.73
C LYS A 2 1.46 -14.63 3.29
N PRO A 3 0.44 -14.32 2.47
CA PRO A 3 0.08 -12.95 2.12
C PRO A 3 -0.41 -12.16 3.34
N TYR A 4 -0.39 -10.83 3.23
CA TYR A 4 -0.94 -9.96 4.27
C TYR A 4 -2.46 -10.09 4.34
N SER A 5 -2.96 -10.58 5.48
CA SER A 5 -4.40 -10.78 5.71
C SER A 5 -5.05 -9.73 6.61
N GLY A 6 -4.26 -8.71 7.02
CA GLY A 6 -4.73 -7.64 7.91
C GLY A 6 -5.76 -6.72 7.25
N LYS A 7 -6.27 -5.77 8.05
CA LYS A 7 -7.15 -4.70 7.57
C LYS A 7 -6.33 -3.63 6.81
N ASP A 8 -7.05 -2.66 6.26
CA ASP A 8 -6.45 -1.46 5.69
C ASP A 8 -5.50 -0.78 6.68
N LEU A 9 -4.42 -0.23 6.15
CA LEU A 9 -3.34 0.36 6.92
C LEU A 9 -3.17 1.82 6.52
N LYS A 10 -3.14 2.72 7.51
CA LYS A 10 -2.71 4.11 7.29
C LYS A 10 -1.22 4.24 7.55
N TYR A 11 -0.51 4.90 6.63
CA TYR A 11 0.93 5.15 6.76
C TYR A 11 1.28 6.52 6.19
N ARG A 12 1.83 7.42 7.03
CA ARG A 12 2.19 8.80 6.64
C ARG A 12 1.08 9.55 5.91
N GLU A 13 -0.15 9.45 6.42
CA GLU A 13 -1.38 10.01 5.83
C GLU A 13 -1.89 9.31 4.55
N TYR A 14 -1.12 8.39 3.96
CA TYR A 14 -1.58 7.53 2.87
C TYR A 14 -2.45 6.39 3.42
N THR A 15 -3.38 5.93 2.59
CA THR A 15 -4.25 4.79 2.88
C THR A 15 -3.87 3.59 2.01
N ILE A 16 -3.53 2.48 2.65
CA ILE A 16 -3.24 1.21 1.98
C ILE A 16 -4.43 0.28 2.19
N VAL A 17 -5.23 0.08 1.15
CA VAL A 17 -6.42 -0.77 1.13
C VAL A 17 -6.03 -2.20 0.77
N ASN A 18 -6.48 -3.18 1.54
CA ASN A 18 -6.24 -4.58 1.25
C ASN A 18 -7.39 -5.20 0.46
N ASP A 19 -7.23 -5.27 -0.85
CA ASP A 19 -8.13 -6.00 -1.74
C ASP A 19 -7.80 -7.50 -1.67
N LYS A 20 -8.54 -8.20 -0.80
CA LYS A 20 -8.40 -9.64 -0.58
C LYS A 20 -8.92 -10.48 -1.74
N GLU A 21 -9.87 -9.95 -2.50
CA GLU A 21 -10.49 -10.66 -3.62
C GLU A 21 -9.52 -10.76 -4.78
N ASN A 22 -8.91 -9.63 -5.14
CA ASN A 22 -7.94 -9.56 -6.22
C ASN A 22 -6.48 -9.79 -5.77
N LYS A 23 -6.25 -9.97 -4.46
CA LYS A 23 -4.93 -10.17 -3.83
C LYS A 23 -3.98 -9.00 -4.11
N TYR A 24 -4.47 -7.77 -3.95
CA TYR A 24 -3.67 -6.55 -4.08
C TYR A 24 -3.72 -5.68 -2.83
N LEU A 25 -2.65 -4.92 -2.62
CA LEU A 25 -2.64 -3.75 -1.75
C LEU A 25 -2.68 -2.50 -2.61
N MET A 26 -3.71 -1.70 -2.46
CA MET A 26 -3.91 -0.46 -3.20
C MET A 26 -3.51 0.72 -2.32
N ILE A 27 -2.67 1.61 -2.84
CA ILE A 27 -2.13 2.76 -2.11
C ILE A 27 -2.83 4.01 -2.64
N TYR A 28 -3.37 4.80 -1.72
CA TYR A 28 -4.02 6.07 -1.97
C TYR A 28 -3.30 7.18 -1.20
N ASP A 29 -3.16 8.34 -1.82
CA ASP A 29 -2.58 9.52 -1.20
C ASP A 29 -3.55 10.15 -0.17
N PRO A 30 -3.11 11.18 0.59
CA PRO A 30 -3.97 11.85 1.57
C PRO A 30 -5.18 12.58 0.95
N TYR A 31 -5.14 12.85 -0.35
CA TYR A 31 -6.21 13.50 -1.11
C TYR A 31 -7.22 12.49 -1.70
N GLY A 32 -6.97 11.19 -1.55
CA GLY A 32 -7.80 10.12 -2.09
C GLY A 32 -7.45 9.71 -3.52
N ASN A 33 -6.36 10.21 -4.10
CA ASN A 33 -5.90 9.78 -5.42
C ASN A 33 -5.21 8.43 -5.33
N TYR A 34 -5.47 7.58 -6.34
CA TYR A 34 -4.78 6.31 -6.47
C TYR A 34 -3.32 6.52 -6.88
N VAL A 35 -2.40 5.95 -6.10
CA VAL A 35 -0.95 6.05 -6.33
C VAL A 35 -0.45 4.81 -7.05
N LYS A 36 -0.67 3.62 -6.47
CA LYS A 36 -0.12 2.36 -6.98
C LYS A 36 -0.78 1.15 -6.33
N ARG A 37 -0.75 0.01 -7.03
CA ARG A 37 -1.07 -1.32 -6.47
C ARG A 37 0.18 -2.18 -6.31
N VAL A 38 0.16 -3.04 -5.31
CA VAL A 38 1.21 -4.03 -5.02
C VAL A 38 0.55 -5.40 -4.92
N GLU A 39 1.13 -6.42 -5.54
CA GLU A 39 0.66 -7.79 -5.37
C GLU A 39 0.83 -8.25 -3.92
N ASN A 40 -0.26 -8.70 -3.33
CA ASN A 40 -0.30 -9.26 -2.00
C ASN A 40 -0.05 -10.77 -2.05
N SER A 41 1.15 -11.17 -2.49
CA SER A 41 1.56 -12.57 -2.61
C SER A 41 2.28 -13.10 -1.36
N ASN A 42 2.88 -12.22 -0.57
CA ASN A 42 3.60 -12.54 0.66
C ASN A 42 3.53 -11.39 1.67
N HIS A 43 3.89 -11.64 2.94
CA HIS A 43 3.81 -10.64 4.01
C HIS A 43 4.74 -9.42 3.79
N GLY A 44 5.75 -9.55 2.94
CA GLY A 44 6.65 -8.46 2.56
C GLY A 44 5.99 -7.39 1.68
N CYS A 45 4.80 -7.64 1.14
CA CYS A 45 4.05 -6.67 0.33
C CYS A 45 3.79 -5.35 1.09
N ILE A 46 3.57 -5.40 2.41
CA ILE A 46 3.36 -4.20 3.23
C ILE A 46 4.63 -3.34 3.29
N THR A 47 5.80 -3.96 3.42
CA THR A 47 7.08 -3.25 3.38
C THR A 47 7.26 -2.57 2.03
N SER A 48 6.94 -3.26 0.93
CA SER A 48 6.96 -2.69 -0.42
C SER A 48 6.00 -1.50 -0.55
N CYS A 49 4.78 -1.57 0.00
CA CYS A 49 3.85 -0.45 0.01
C CYS A 49 4.41 0.77 0.75
N LYS A 50 5.00 0.57 1.94
CA LYS A 50 5.62 1.67 2.71
C LYS A 50 6.76 2.34 1.93
N VAL A 51 7.60 1.54 1.26
CA VAL A 51 8.69 2.06 0.42
C VAL A 51 8.14 2.88 -0.76
N ILE A 52 7.04 2.44 -1.38
CA ILE A 52 6.37 3.21 -2.45
C ILE A 52 5.84 4.55 -1.90
N VAL A 53 5.19 4.55 -0.74
CA VAL A 53 4.73 5.79 -0.09
C VAL A 53 5.91 6.72 0.19
N ASP A 54 7.01 6.22 0.75
CA ASP A 54 8.19 7.03 1.06
C ASP A 54 8.84 7.61 -0.21
N MET A 55 8.83 6.88 -1.33
CA MET A 55 9.31 7.37 -2.62
C MET A 55 8.38 8.42 -3.22
N ASP A 56 7.06 8.26 -3.10
CA ASP A 56 6.08 9.21 -3.60
C ASP A 56 6.18 10.56 -2.85
N ILE A 57 6.25 10.50 -1.52
CA ILE A 57 6.48 11.68 -0.68
C ILE A 57 7.77 12.41 -1.07
N LYS A 58 8.86 11.67 -1.32
CA LYS A 58 10.15 12.28 -1.74
C LYS A 58 10.10 12.92 -3.12
N LYS A 59 9.25 12.46 -4.03
CA LYS A 59 9.10 13.03 -5.37
C LYS A 59 8.25 14.30 -5.39
N ASN A 60 7.26 14.37 -4.51
CA ASN A 60 6.33 15.49 -4.42
C ASN A 60 6.81 16.61 -3.47
N ARG A 61 8.06 16.57 -3.03
CA ARG A 61 8.67 17.52 -2.09
C ARG A 61 9.89 18.18 -2.72
#